data_AF-A0A095CGD2-F1
#
_entry.id   AF-A0A095CGD2-F1
#
_cell.length_a   1.000
_cell.length_b   1.000
_cell.length_c   1.000
_cell.angle_alpha   90.00
_cell.angle_beta   90.00
_cell.angle_gamma   90.00
#
_symmetry.space_group_name_H-M   'P 1'
#
loop_
_entity.id
_entity.type
_entity.pdbx_description
1 polymer ?
#
loop_
_entity_poly.entity_id
_entity_poly.type
_entity_poly.pdbx_seq_one_letter_code
_entity_poly.pdbx_strand_id
1 'polypeptide(L)'
;MQPLLVHPISESYPWLPKFYFVPTEELEKERRCRGSAIRKSSFRLVGESRFLWGQSIYIISQLLISGCLLPSDLDPVGRRPSHRFSGMSSTLGNELLFSGKSMNVTIQVVLISESVRLQQVLATYGIITQTPVQVEPIQIYFIDDIVKAISL
;
A
#
# COMPACT_ATOMS: atom_id res chain seq x y z
N MET A 1 -3.98 -19.16 27.43
CA MET A 1 -4.40 -17.80 27.00
C MET A 1 -5.49 -17.95 25.95
N GLN A 2 -6.40 -16.97 25.82
CA GLN A 2 -7.32 -16.96 24.68
C GLN A 2 -6.54 -16.81 23.36
N PRO A 3 -7.02 -17.38 22.25
CA PRO A 3 -6.43 -17.15 20.94
C PRO A 3 -6.44 -15.66 20.58
N LEU A 4 -5.46 -15.24 19.78
CA LEU A 4 -5.32 -13.85 19.30
C LEU A 4 -6.54 -13.38 18.52
N LEU A 5 -7.11 -14.28 17.71
CA LEU A 5 -8.37 -14.04 17.04
C LEU A 5 -9.50 -14.69 17.84
N VAL A 6 -10.58 -13.94 18.04
CA VAL A 6 -11.75 -14.38 18.80
C VAL A 6 -12.98 -14.15 17.94
N HIS A 7 -13.90 -15.11 17.93
CA HIS A 7 -15.19 -14.96 17.26
C HIS A 7 -16.05 -13.99 18.06
N PRO A 8 -16.43 -12.84 17.49
CA PRO A 8 -17.45 -11.98 18.08
C PRO A 8 -18.76 -12.76 18.16
N ILE A 9 -19.56 -12.53 19.20
CA ILE A 9 -20.84 -13.24 19.39
C ILE A 9 -21.79 -13.03 18.19
N SER A 10 -21.64 -11.89 17.50
CA SER A 10 -22.48 -11.49 16.37
C SER A 10 -22.01 -11.99 15.00
N GLU A 11 -20.85 -12.65 14.88
CA GLU A 11 -20.24 -12.89 13.58
C GLU A 11 -19.69 -14.31 13.37
N SER A 12 -19.69 -14.73 12.10
CA SER A 12 -19.18 -16.03 11.68
C SER A 12 -17.66 -16.08 11.54
N TYR A 13 -16.98 -14.92 11.44
CA TYR A 13 -15.53 -14.85 11.21
C TYR A 13 -14.77 -14.47 12.47
N PRO A 14 -13.50 -14.91 12.62
CA PRO A 14 -12.67 -14.54 13.75
C PRO A 14 -12.08 -13.13 13.56
N TRP A 15 -12.14 -12.30 14.60
CA TRP A 15 -11.64 -10.92 14.58
C TRP A 15 -10.57 -10.69 15.64
N LEU A 16 -9.71 -9.70 15.41
CA LEU A 16 -8.74 -9.22 16.39
C LEU A 16 -9.44 -8.27 17.39
N PRO A 17 -9.46 -8.59 18.70
CA PRO A 17 -9.97 -7.68 19.72
C PRO A 17 -9.12 -6.41 19.84
N LYS A 18 -9.73 -5.30 20.25
CA LYS A 18 -9.01 -4.03 20.49
C LYS A 18 -7.99 -4.17 21.62
N PHE A 19 -8.36 -4.88 22.68
CA PHE A 19 -7.48 -5.17 23.82
C PHE A 19 -7.96 -6.43 24.56
N TYR A 20 -7.08 -6.93 25.42
CA TYR A 20 -7.37 -7.99 26.38
C TYR A 20 -7.26 -7.42 27.80
N PHE A 21 -8.20 -7.78 28.67
CA PHE A 21 -8.25 -7.29 30.05
C PHE A 21 -8.33 -8.45 31.05
N VAL A 22 -7.90 -8.20 32.28
CA VAL A 22 -8.05 -9.14 33.40
C VAL A 22 -9.34 -8.76 34.17
N PRO A 23 -10.27 -9.70 34.40
CA PRO A 23 -11.46 -9.43 35.21
C PRO A 23 -11.09 -9.03 36.64
N THR A 24 -11.91 -8.19 37.27
CA THR A 24 -11.68 -7.70 38.64
C THR A 24 -11.53 -8.84 39.64
N GLU A 25 -12.31 -9.91 39.49
CA GLU A 25 -12.26 -11.11 40.34
C GLU A 25 -10.92 -11.86 40.30
N GLU A 26 -10.22 -11.79 39.17
CA GLU A 26 -8.93 -12.46 38.97
C GLU A 26 -7.73 -11.51 39.16
N LEU A 27 -8.00 -10.22 39.43
CA LEU A 27 -6.98 -9.19 39.52
C LEU A 27 -5.99 -9.44 40.68
N GLU A 28 -6.49 -9.89 41.83
CA GLU A 28 -5.62 -10.22 42.96
C GLU A 28 -4.72 -11.43 42.65
N LYS A 29 -5.23 -12.42 41.92
CA LYS A 29 -4.43 -13.58 41.51
C LYS A 29 -3.30 -13.15 40.58
N GLU A 30 -3.60 -12.32 39.58
CA GLU A 30 -2.60 -11.75 38.67
C GLU A 30 -1.55 -10.90 39.40
N ARG A 31 -1.96 -10.14 40.43
CA ARG A 31 -1.04 -9.33 41.26
C ARG A 31 -0.06 -10.19 42.05
N ARG A 32 -0.52 -11.32 42.59
CA ARG A 32 0.33 -12.26 43.34
C ARG A 32 1.25 -13.05 42.43
N CYS A 33 0.77 -13.45 41.25
CA CYS A 33 1.54 -14.20 40.26
C CYS A 33 1.20 -13.73 38.84
N ARG A 34 2.15 -13.08 38.18
CA ARG A 34 1.97 -12.54 36.81
C ARG A 34 1.65 -13.68 35.83
N GLY A 35 0.62 -13.48 35.01
CA GLY A 35 0.18 -14.47 34.02
C GLY A 35 -0.73 -15.57 34.57
N SER A 36 -1.09 -15.53 35.85
CA SER A 36 -1.99 -16.52 36.47
C SER A 36 -3.46 -16.31 36.11
N ALA A 37 -3.87 -15.09 35.75
CA ALA A 37 -5.23 -14.78 35.37
C ALA A 37 -5.48 -14.94 33.86
N ILE A 38 -6.68 -15.41 33.51
CA ILE A 38 -7.09 -15.55 32.11
C ILE A 38 -7.59 -14.21 31.60
N ARG A 39 -6.84 -13.62 30.66
CA ARG A 39 -7.25 -12.38 30.00
C ARG A 39 -8.45 -12.63 29.08
N LYS A 40 -9.44 -11.74 29.14
CA LYS A 40 -10.66 -11.76 28.32
C LYS A 40 -10.59 -10.70 27.23
N SER A 41 -11.10 -11.01 26.05
CA SER A 41 -11.18 -10.07 24.93
C SER A 41 -12.19 -8.94 25.14
N SER A 42 -11.93 -7.78 24.54
CA SER A 42 -12.84 -6.63 24.55
C SER A 42 -14.23 -6.92 23.96
N PHE A 43 -14.37 -7.91 23.06
CA PHE A 43 -15.68 -8.31 22.49
C PHE A 43 -16.69 -8.82 23.53
N ARG A 44 -16.25 -9.16 24.75
CA ARG A 44 -17.16 -9.51 25.85
C ARG A 44 -17.75 -8.29 26.56
N LEU A 45 -17.26 -7.09 26.26
CA LEU A 45 -17.78 -5.84 26.80
C LEU A 45 -18.89 -5.32 25.89
N VAL A 46 -20.02 -4.96 26.51
CA VAL A 46 -21.17 -4.37 25.80
C VAL A 46 -20.78 -2.99 25.28
N GLY A 47 -21.01 -2.74 23.99
CA GLY A 47 -20.74 -1.44 23.36
C GLY A 47 -19.35 -1.29 22.73
N GLU A 48 -18.44 -2.26 22.90
CA GLU A 48 -17.17 -2.24 22.17
C GLU A 48 -17.40 -2.60 20.70
N SER A 49 -17.04 -1.68 19.82
CA SER A 49 -17.15 -1.84 18.36
C SER A 49 -15.88 -2.44 17.76
N ARG A 50 -15.96 -2.81 16.47
CA ARG A 50 -14.86 -3.40 15.70
C ARG A 50 -13.66 -2.46 15.67
N PHE A 51 -12.49 -2.99 15.99
CA PHE A 51 -11.24 -2.24 15.89
C PHE A 51 -10.60 -2.45 14.52
N LEU A 52 -11.13 -1.74 13.53
CA LEU A 52 -10.71 -1.87 12.13
C LEU A 52 -9.21 -1.66 11.96
N TRP A 53 -8.62 -0.70 12.68
CA TRP A 53 -7.18 -0.43 12.56
C TRP A 53 -6.32 -1.64 12.96
N GLY A 54 -6.62 -2.27 14.10
CA GLY A 54 -5.89 -3.48 14.51
C GLY A 54 -6.10 -4.63 13.53
N GLN A 55 -7.33 -4.79 13.02
CA GLN A 55 -7.63 -5.79 12.00
C GLN A 55 -6.86 -5.52 10.70
N SER A 56 -6.75 -4.27 10.25
CA SER A 56 -5.98 -3.87 9.08
C SER A 56 -4.50 -4.19 9.25
N ILE A 57 -3.90 -3.88 10.40
CA ILE A 57 -2.49 -4.19 10.68
C ILE A 57 -2.25 -5.70 10.73
N TYR A 58 -3.18 -6.47 11.29
CA TYR A 58 -3.11 -7.93 11.28
C TYR A 58 -3.09 -8.48 9.85
N ILE A 59 -4.02 -8.03 9.00
CA ILE A 59 -4.08 -8.43 7.59
C ILE A 59 -2.80 -8.04 6.84
N ILE A 60 -2.33 -6.79 7.00
CA ILE A 60 -1.07 -6.34 6.39
C ILE A 60 0.10 -7.23 6.83
N SER A 61 0.15 -7.59 8.11
CA SER A 61 1.20 -8.46 8.65
C SER A 61 1.12 -9.87 8.04
N GLN A 62 -0.07 -10.43 7.86
CA GLN A 62 -0.25 -11.72 7.16
C GLN A 62 0.21 -11.64 5.71
N LEU A 63 -0.12 -10.55 4.99
CA LEU A 63 0.30 -10.33 3.61
C LEU A 63 1.83 -10.16 3.47
N LEU A 64 2.47 -9.52 4.45
CA LEU A 64 3.92 -9.41 4.52
C LEU A 64 4.58 -10.78 4.75
N ILE A 65 4.03 -11.59 5.67
CA ILE A 65 4.56 -12.94 5.97
C ILE A 65 4.38 -13.88 4.78
N SER A 66 3.24 -13.80 4.08
CA SER A 66 2.98 -14.63 2.89
C SER A 66 3.74 -14.18 1.65
N GLY A 67 4.45 -13.06 1.70
CA GLY A 67 5.15 -12.48 0.55
C GLY A 67 4.24 -11.88 -0.52
N CYS A 68 2.94 -11.72 -0.22
CA CYS A 68 1.98 -11.07 -1.13
C CYS A 68 2.18 -9.54 -1.16
N LEU A 69 2.84 -8.99 -0.14
CA LEU A 69 3.13 -7.58 -0.01
C LEU A 69 4.59 -7.40 0.38
N LEU A 70 5.32 -6.52 -0.30
CA LEU A 70 6.70 -6.18 0.04
C LEU A 70 6.72 -4.93 0.94
N PRO A 71 7.74 -4.77 1.81
CA PRO A 71 7.89 -3.55 2.60
C PRO A 71 7.98 -2.27 1.76
N SER A 72 8.44 -2.37 0.52
CA SER A 72 8.45 -1.27 -0.46
C SER A 72 7.06 -0.78 -0.82
N ASP A 73 6.07 -1.67 -0.83
CA ASP A 73 4.72 -1.36 -1.29
C ASP A 73 3.94 -0.54 -0.25
N LEU A 74 4.39 -0.57 1.01
CA LEU A 74 3.86 0.28 2.09
C LEU A 74 4.41 1.71 2.07
N ASP A 75 5.45 1.99 1.27
CA ASP A 75 6.07 3.31 1.18
C ASP A 75 5.90 3.90 -0.23
N PRO A 76 4.72 4.45 -0.56
CA PRO A 76 4.47 5.01 -1.89
C PRO A 76 5.34 6.22 -2.22
N VAL A 77 5.95 6.85 -1.22
CA VAL A 77 6.83 8.02 -1.38
C VAL A 77 8.30 7.59 -1.52
N GLY A 78 8.63 6.31 -1.30
CA GLY A 78 10.00 5.80 -1.41
C GLY A 78 10.99 6.49 -0.47
N ARG A 79 10.53 6.95 0.70
CA ARG A 79 11.38 7.66 1.68
C ARG A 79 12.40 6.74 2.33
N ARG A 80 12.08 5.45 2.44
CA ARG A 80 13.07 4.45 2.80
C ARG A 80 13.84 4.12 1.54
N PRO A 81 15.17 4.36 1.48
CA PRO A 81 15.95 3.78 0.40
C PRO A 81 15.67 2.29 0.48
N SER A 82 15.07 1.75 -0.58
CA SER A 82 15.00 0.31 -0.76
C SER A 82 16.45 -0.13 -0.77
N HIS A 83 16.96 -0.52 0.40
CA HIS A 83 18.08 -1.41 0.48
C HIS A 83 17.58 -2.61 -0.31
N ARG A 84 17.95 -2.62 -1.60
CA ARG A 84 17.94 -3.83 -2.39
C ARG A 84 18.46 -4.88 -1.44
N PHE A 85 17.70 -5.94 -1.30
CA PHE A 85 18.19 -7.23 -0.85
C PHE A 85 19.38 -7.58 -1.75
N SER A 86 20.52 -6.94 -1.50
CA SER A 86 21.75 -6.99 -2.29
C SER A 86 22.53 -8.26 -1.94
N GLY A 87 21.83 -9.31 -1.51
CA GLY A 87 22.44 -10.47 -0.88
C GLY A 87 21.58 -11.73 -0.80
N MET A 88 20.47 -11.84 -1.53
CA MET A 88 19.78 -13.13 -1.68
C MET A 88 19.39 -13.30 -3.16
N SER A 89 20.34 -13.76 -3.97
CA SER A 89 20.33 -15.11 -4.55
C SER A 89 19.02 -15.38 -5.31
N SER A 90 18.95 -15.19 -6.64
CA SER A 90 19.41 -16.18 -7.62
C SER A 90 19.21 -17.62 -7.17
N THR A 91 17.97 -18.04 -6.96
CA THR A 91 17.43 -19.38 -7.27
C THR A 91 16.00 -19.45 -6.73
N LEU A 92 15.15 -20.17 -7.45
CA LEU A 92 13.76 -20.54 -7.09
C LEU A 92 12.67 -19.59 -7.59
N GLY A 93 12.25 -19.91 -8.82
CA GLY A 93 10.92 -19.76 -9.42
C GLY A 93 9.88 -18.97 -8.64
N ASN A 94 9.68 -17.73 -9.09
CA ASN A 94 8.39 -17.17 -9.48
C ASN A 94 8.70 -15.77 -10.05
N GLU A 95 9.23 -15.77 -11.27
CA GLU A 95 9.22 -14.60 -12.14
C GLU A 95 7.76 -14.19 -12.37
N LEU A 96 7.48 -12.88 -12.31
CA LEU A 96 6.15 -12.26 -12.38
C LEU A 96 5.41 -12.45 -11.04
N LEU A 97 5.37 -11.48 -10.14
CA LEU A 97 4.32 -10.47 -10.29
C LEU A 97 4.53 -9.14 -9.55
N PHE A 98 5.40 -9.01 -8.53
CA PHE A 98 5.45 -7.74 -7.77
C PHE A 98 6.84 -7.36 -7.24
N SER A 99 7.92 -7.89 -7.82
CA SER A 99 9.28 -7.51 -7.42
C SER A 99 9.64 -6.12 -7.95
N GLY A 100 9.43 -5.09 -7.13
CA GLY A 100 10.33 -3.92 -7.01
C GLY A 100 10.71 -3.20 -8.29
N LYS A 101 9.90 -3.25 -9.35
CA LYS A 101 10.13 -2.42 -10.51
C LYS A 101 9.66 -1.04 -10.11
N SER A 102 10.62 -0.18 -9.73
CA SER A 102 10.44 1.25 -9.87
C SER A 102 9.93 1.45 -11.29
N MET A 103 8.63 1.61 -11.45
CA MET A 103 8.06 2.04 -12.72
C MET A 103 8.71 3.39 -12.91
N ASN A 104 9.73 3.43 -13.76
CA ASN A 104 10.45 4.65 -14.11
C ASN A 104 9.49 5.39 -15.02
N VAL A 105 8.41 5.92 -14.43
CA VAL A 105 7.33 6.60 -15.13
C VAL A 105 7.88 7.97 -15.45
N THR A 106 8.48 8.10 -16.62
CA THR A 106 8.84 9.39 -17.17
C THR A 106 7.57 10.03 -17.70
N ILE A 107 6.97 10.93 -16.92
CA ILE A 107 5.87 11.76 -17.40
C ILE A 107 6.49 12.84 -18.31
N GLN A 108 6.29 12.69 -19.61
CA GLN A 108 6.63 13.74 -20.59
C GLN A 108 5.39 14.58 -20.84
N VAL A 109 5.47 15.87 -20.54
CA VAL A 109 4.41 16.84 -20.81
C VAL A 109 4.85 17.70 -21.98
N VAL A 110 4.02 17.78 -23.02
CA VAL A 110 4.21 18.69 -24.16
C VAL A 110 3.05 19.68 -24.16
N LEU A 111 3.38 20.97 -24.28
CA LEU A 111 2.40 22.05 -24.33
C LEU A 111 2.24 22.53 -25.77
N ILE A 112 1.00 22.57 -26.25
CA ILE A 112 0.66 23.06 -27.59
C ILE A 112 0.03 24.44 -27.48
N SER A 113 0.61 25.42 -28.16
CA SER A 113 0.09 26.79 -28.29
C SER A 113 -0.62 26.98 -29.63
N GLU A 114 -1.79 27.62 -29.62
CA GLU A 114 -2.62 27.85 -30.82
C GLU A 114 -1.88 28.59 -31.95
N SER A 115 -1.04 29.58 -31.61
CA SER A 115 -0.35 30.42 -32.58
C SER A 115 1.11 30.70 -32.20
N VAL A 116 1.91 31.07 -33.20
CA VAL A 116 3.30 31.52 -33.01
C VAL A 116 3.37 32.74 -32.10
N ARG A 117 2.37 33.63 -32.17
CA ARG A 117 2.30 34.80 -31.29
C ARG A 117 2.14 34.40 -29.83
N LEU A 118 1.26 33.44 -29.54
CA LEU A 118 1.08 32.93 -28.17
C LEU A 118 2.33 32.17 -27.69
N GLN A 119 2.96 31.37 -28.55
CA GLN A 119 4.23 30.70 -28.25
C GLN A 119 5.30 31.70 -27.81
N GLN A 120 5.45 32.81 -28.55
CA GLN A 120 6.41 33.87 -28.21
C GLN A 120 6.10 34.53 -26.86
N VAL A 121 4.83 34.82 -26.58
CA VAL A 121 4.41 35.38 -25.28
C VAL A 121 4.73 34.40 -24.15
N LEU A 122 4.36 33.13 -24.28
CA LEU A 122 4.64 32.10 -23.28
C LEU A 122 6.14 31.88 -23.05
N ALA A 123 6.95 31.98 -24.12
CA ALA A 123 8.41 31.91 -24.03
C ALA A 123 9.01 33.05 -23.18
N THR A 124 8.40 34.24 -23.17
CA THR A 124 8.86 35.33 -22.27
C THR A 124 8.69 35.00 -20.79
N TYR A 125 7.75 34.10 -20.45
CA TYR A 125 7.55 33.56 -19.10
C TYR A 125 8.31 32.25 -18.85
N GLY A 126 9.17 31.82 -19.79
CA GLY A 126 9.91 30.57 -19.70
C GLY A 126 9.08 29.31 -19.98
N ILE A 127 7.87 29.47 -20.52
CA ILE A 127 7.01 28.34 -20.89
C ILE A 127 7.29 27.98 -22.35
N ILE A 128 7.93 26.82 -22.55
CA ILE A 128 8.23 26.28 -23.87
C ILE A 128 6.99 25.55 -24.40
N THR A 129 6.46 26.00 -25.54
CA THR A 129 5.33 25.36 -26.24
C THR A 129 5.68 25.11 -27.70
N GLN A 130 4.92 24.26 -28.39
CA GLN A 130 4.99 24.03 -29.84
C GLN A 130 3.66 24.42 -30.49
N THR A 131 3.65 24.78 -31.78
CA THR A 131 2.41 25.03 -32.53
C THR A 131 1.94 23.75 -33.24
N PRO A 132 0.62 23.59 -33.54
CA PRO A 132 0.11 22.42 -34.24
C PRO A 132 0.85 22.12 -35.55
N VAL A 133 1.20 23.16 -36.31
CA VAL A 133 1.96 23.06 -37.56
C VAL A 133 3.37 22.49 -37.34
N GLN A 134 4.01 22.79 -36.20
CA GLN A 134 5.33 22.26 -35.86
C GLN A 134 5.31 20.78 -35.47
N VAL A 135 4.15 20.27 -35.02
CA VAL A 135 3.96 18.89 -34.55
C VAL A 135 3.15 18.04 -35.52
N GLU A 136 2.96 18.51 -36.75
CA GLU A 136 2.26 17.73 -37.77
C GLU A 136 3.13 16.57 -38.27
N PRO A 137 2.56 15.36 -38.41
CA PRO A 137 1.16 14.99 -38.15
C PRO A 137 0.89 14.66 -36.67
N ILE A 138 -0.16 15.24 -36.08
CA ILE A 138 -0.62 14.87 -34.73
C ILE A 138 -1.37 13.53 -34.84
N GLN A 139 -0.80 12.48 -34.27
CA GLN A 139 -1.41 11.16 -34.21
C GLN A 139 -1.89 10.86 -32.79
N ILE A 140 -3.19 10.57 -32.65
CA ILE A 140 -3.80 10.17 -31.38
C ILE A 140 -3.91 8.65 -31.40
N TYR A 141 -3.23 7.99 -30.48
CA TYR A 141 -3.28 6.53 -30.32
C TYR A 141 -4.10 6.17 -29.08
N PHE A 142 -4.85 5.08 -29.16
CA PHE A 142 -5.42 4.46 -27.96
C PHE A 142 -4.32 3.79 -27.14
N ILE A 143 -4.53 3.69 -25.83
CA ILE A 143 -3.55 3.08 -24.89
C ILE A 143 -3.16 1.67 -25.34
N ASP A 144 -4.11 0.88 -25.84
CA ASP A 144 -3.86 -0.49 -26.32
C ASP A 144 -2.91 -0.54 -27.52
N ASP A 145 -2.92 0.48 -28.37
CA ASP A 145 -2.05 0.57 -29.55
C ASP A 145 -0.64 1.04 -29.17
N ILE A 146 -0.53 1.93 -28.19
CA ILE A 146 0.75 2.37 -27.62
C ILE A 146 1.47 1.19 -26.95
N VAL A 147 0.74 0.38 -26.19
CA VAL A 147 1.32 -0.80 -25.52
C VAL A 147 1.87 -1.80 -26.54
N LYS A 148 1.17 -2.02 -27.67
CA LYS A 148 1.67 -2.88 -28.75
C LYS A 148 2.93 -2.34 -29.41
N ALA A 149 3.01 -1.03 -29.64
CA ALA A 149 4.16 -0.40 -30.29
C ALA A 149 5.43 -0.40 -29.41
N ILE A 150 5.28 -0.31 -28.09
CA ILE A 150 6.40 -0.31 -27.12
C ILE A 150 6.88 -1.74 -26.79
N SER A 151 6.05 -2.77 -27.06
CA SER A 151 6.37 -4.16 -26.73
C SER A 151 7.09 -4.95 -27.83
N LEU A 152 7.52 -4.27 -28.92
CA LEU A 152 8.37 -4.80 -30.00
C LEU A 152 9.82 -4.34 -29.82
#